data_AF-A0A1M6SNS9-F1
#
_entry.id   AF-A0A1M6SNS9-F1
#
_cell.length_a   1.000
_cell.length_b   1.000
_cell.length_c   1.000
_cell.angle_alpha   90.00
_cell.angle_beta   90.00
_cell.angle_gamma   90.00
#
_symmetry.space_group_name_H-M   'P 1'
#
loop_
_entity.id
_entity.type
_entity.pdbx_description
1 polymer ?
#
loop_
_entity_poly.entity_id
_entity_poly.type
_entity_poly.pdbx_seq_one_letter_code
_entity_poly.pdbx_strand_id
1 'polypeptide(L)'
;MRAALLAVLDGVGFTWRLGTALVRAAIGGVVGLLSGLVVFALLGLLVPKEWGGVVWNGGAMLTGALAAVFAFLDSFRRPARPDVMGSAAWADARGVAAELAAPALARDPAALLVGRAADRRGEPLRYAGPAHLLTVAPTRSGKGVGTVLPNLLAAPRPVICVDPKGENSRIAAKARRRFGPVWVLDPFGASGQPAACYDPAALFDPLSPDLADDAT
;
A
#
# COMPACT_ATOMS: atom_id res chain seq x y z
N MET A 1 -1.99 8.19 38.22
CA MET A 1 -2.68 7.15 37.42
C MET A 1 -2.01 6.85 36.08
N ARG A 2 -1.65 7.86 35.26
CA ARG A 2 -1.09 7.66 33.90
C ARG A 2 0.25 6.89 33.84
N ALA A 3 1.17 7.11 34.80
CA ALA A 3 2.47 6.44 34.84
C ALA A 3 2.39 4.96 35.29
N ALA A 4 1.48 4.64 36.22
CA ALA A 4 1.29 3.27 36.70
C ALA A 4 0.65 2.37 35.63
N LEU A 5 -0.29 2.91 34.83
CA LEU A 5 -0.91 2.17 33.73
C LEU A 5 0.12 1.86 32.62
N LEU A 6 1.01 2.80 32.30
CA LEU A 6 2.07 2.59 31.31
C LEU A 6 3.08 1.52 31.76
N ALA A 7 3.50 1.55 33.04
CA ALA A 7 4.42 0.55 33.58
C ALA A 7 3.82 -0.88 33.58
N VAL A 8 2.52 -1.01 33.85
CA VAL A 8 1.82 -2.30 33.79
C VAL A 8 1.70 -2.81 32.35
N LEU A 9 1.34 -1.94 31.40
CA LEU A 9 1.24 -2.30 29.98
C LEU A 9 2.60 -2.65 29.36
N ASP A 10 3.66 -1.94 29.74
CA ASP A 10 5.04 -2.25 29.34
C ASP A 10 5.49 -3.62 29.90
N GLY A 11 5.09 -3.95 31.13
CA GLY A 11 5.34 -5.26 31.75
C GLY A 11 4.63 -6.42 31.04
N VAL A 12 3.37 -6.24 30.66
CA VAL A 12 2.60 -7.25 29.90
C VAL A 12 3.16 -7.43 28.49
N GLY A 13 3.53 -6.32 27.82
CA GLY A 13 4.16 -6.37 26.50
C GLY A 13 5.54 -7.04 26.54
N PHE A 14 6.33 -6.79 27.57
CA PHE A 14 7.65 -7.41 27.75
C PHE A 14 7.55 -8.92 28.01
N THR A 15 6.64 -9.34 28.89
CA THR A 15 6.45 -10.77 29.22
C THR A 15 5.94 -11.58 28.03
N TRP A 16 5.00 -11.04 27.24
CA TRP A 16 4.54 -11.67 26.00
C TRP A 16 5.66 -11.78 24.93
N ARG A 17 6.48 -10.74 24.78
CA ARG A 17 7.63 -10.75 23.85
C ARG A 17 8.70 -11.74 24.29
N LEU A 18 8.97 -11.82 25.58
CA LEU A 18 9.89 -12.81 26.13
C LEU A 18 9.36 -14.24 25.88
N GLY A 19 8.07 -14.48 26.13
CA GLY A 19 7.43 -15.77 25.86
C GLY A 19 7.52 -16.18 24.39
N THR A 20 7.15 -15.30 23.47
CA THR A 20 7.23 -15.57 22.02
C THR A 20 8.67 -15.71 21.53
N ALA A 21 9.63 -14.97 22.09
CA ALA A 21 11.05 -15.11 21.78
C ALA A 21 11.60 -16.47 22.22
N LEU A 22 11.21 -16.95 23.41
CA LEU A 22 11.61 -18.28 23.90
C LEU A 22 11.03 -19.41 23.05
N VAL A 23 9.75 -19.31 22.66
CA VAL A 23 9.12 -20.28 21.74
C VAL A 23 9.83 -20.32 20.39
N ARG A 24 10.15 -19.14 19.82
CA ARG A 24 10.88 -19.05 18.54
C ARG A 24 12.32 -19.57 18.67
N ALA A 25 12.98 -19.33 19.79
CA ALA A 25 14.30 -19.87 20.07
C ALA A 25 14.28 -21.40 20.16
N ALA A 26 13.27 -21.98 20.82
CA ALA A 26 13.11 -23.44 20.91
C ALA A 26 12.87 -24.05 19.52
N ILE A 27 11.96 -23.49 18.73
CA ILE A 27 11.68 -23.95 17.36
C ILE A 27 12.94 -23.81 16.49
N GLY A 28 13.60 -22.65 16.53
CA GLY A 28 14.84 -22.40 15.78
C GLY A 28 15.95 -23.37 16.18
N GLY A 29 16.08 -23.68 17.47
CA GLY A 29 17.03 -24.66 17.98
C GLY A 29 16.78 -26.07 17.49
N VAL A 30 15.52 -26.53 17.50
CA VAL A 30 15.14 -27.86 16.98
C VAL A 30 15.39 -27.94 15.48
N VAL A 31 14.98 -26.94 14.71
CA VAL A 31 15.22 -26.89 13.25
C VAL A 31 16.72 -26.84 12.95
N GLY A 32 17.48 -26.04 13.68
CA GLY A 32 18.94 -25.96 13.56
C GLY A 32 19.64 -27.28 13.92
N LEU A 33 19.18 -27.97 14.96
CA LEU A 33 19.71 -29.27 15.35
C LEU A 33 19.42 -30.35 14.29
N LEU A 34 18.18 -30.43 13.81
CA LEU A 34 17.79 -31.39 12.77
C LEU A 34 18.52 -31.14 11.45
N SER A 35 18.64 -29.88 11.02
CA SER A 35 19.41 -29.52 9.83
C SER A 35 20.91 -29.78 10.02
N GLY A 36 21.46 -29.51 11.21
CA GLY A 36 22.82 -29.87 11.58
C GLY A 36 23.05 -31.40 11.54
N LEU A 37 22.11 -32.20 12.03
CA LEU A 37 22.12 -33.65 11.89
C LEU A 37 21.99 -34.11 10.42
N VAL A 38 21.58 -33.30 9.46
CA VAL A 38 21.66 -33.72 8.05
C VAL A 38 23.03 -33.33 7.49
N VAL A 39 23.44 -32.10 7.72
CA VAL A 39 24.69 -31.53 7.19
C VAL A 39 25.92 -32.28 7.71
N PHE A 40 26.00 -32.52 9.02
CA PHE A 40 27.16 -33.17 9.62
C PHE A 40 27.22 -34.68 9.35
N ALA A 41 26.17 -35.29 8.79
CA ALA A 41 26.12 -36.71 8.42
C ALA A 41 26.87 -36.87 7.13
N LEU A 42 26.53 -35.99 6.20
CA LEU A 42 27.19 -35.87 4.92
C LEU A 42 28.65 -35.46 5.10
N LEU A 43 28.96 -34.51 5.98
CA LEU A 43 30.34 -34.12 6.28
C LEU A 43 31.11 -35.21 7.03
N GLY A 44 30.45 -35.96 7.92
CA GLY A 44 31.05 -37.09 8.64
C GLY A 44 31.54 -38.22 7.74
N LEU A 45 31.03 -38.32 6.49
CA LEU A 45 31.56 -39.24 5.47
C LEU A 45 32.99 -38.88 5.02
N LEU A 46 33.43 -37.64 5.24
CA LEU A 46 34.76 -37.13 4.88
C LEU A 46 35.74 -37.14 6.06
N VAL A 47 35.29 -37.49 7.27
CA VAL A 47 36.08 -37.40 8.51
C VAL A 47 36.53 -38.80 8.95
N PRO A 48 37.76 -38.98 9.48
CA PRO A 48 38.20 -40.26 10.05
C PRO A 48 37.23 -40.80 11.10
N LYS A 49 36.97 -42.11 11.07
CA LYS A 49 35.94 -42.77 11.91
C LYS A 49 36.11 -42.52 13.41
N GLU A 50 37.34 -42.31 13.87
CA GLU A 50 37.69 -41.99 15.26
C GLU A 50 37.16 -40.62 15.74
N TRP A 51 36.94 -39.66 14.83
CA TRP A 51 36.39 -38.33 15.14
C TRP A 51 34.92 -38.18 14.73
N GLY A 52 34.37 -39.14 13.97
CA GLY A 52 33.05 -39.05 13.35
C GLY A 52 31.92 -38.72 14.33
N GLY A 53 31.89 -39.38 15.49
CA GLY A 53 30.85 -39.14 16.51
C GLY A 53 30.93 -37.77 17.18
N VAL A 54 32.15 -37.24 17.37
CA VAL A 54 32.37 -35.92 17.98
C VAL A 54 32.01 -34.81 17.00
N VAL A 55 32.44 -34.93 15.75
CA VAL A 55 32.13 -33.95 14.69
C VAL A 55 30.64 -33.93 14.37
N TRP A 56 30.01 -35.11 14.31
CA TRP A 56 28.58 -35.28 14.10
C TRP A 56 27.73 -34.61 15.18
N ASN A 57 27.89 -35.04 16.44
CA ASN A 57 27.07 -34.55 17.53
C ASN A 57 27.41 -33.09 17.87
N GLY A 58 28.70 -32.74 17.88
CA GLY A 58 29.17 -31.40 18.18
C GLY A 58 28.72 -30.36 17.14
N GLY A 59 28.82 -30.69 15.85
CA GLY A 59 28.38 -29.81 14.76
C GLY A 59 26.87 -29.59 14.75
N ALA A 60 26.09 -30.66 14.96
CA ALA A 60 24.64 -30.56 15.05
C ALA A 60 24.18 -29.72 16.25
N MET A 61 24.77 -29.95 17.43
CA MET A 61 24.48 -29.17 18.64
C MET A 61 24.85 -27.69 18.47
N LEU A 62 25.99 -27.39 17.85
CA LEU A 62 26.42 -26.01 17.59
C LEU A 62 25.45 -25.30 16.65
N THR A 63 25.01 -25.97 15.58
CA THR A 63 24.04 -25.41 14.62
C THR A 63 22.70 -25.12 15.27
N GLY A 64 22.20 -26.04 16.11
CA GLY A 64 21.00 -25.83 16.92
C GLY A 64 21.14 -24.64 17.88
N ALA A 65 22.25 -24.55 18.61
CA ALA A 65 22.50 -23.44 19.53
C ALA A 65 22.55 -22.09 18.81
N LEU A 66 23.25 -22.00 17.68
CA LEU A 66 23.34 -20.77 16.88
C LEU A 66 21.99 -20.37 16.30
N ALA A 67 21.20 -21.32 15.80
CA ALA A 67 19.87 -21.07 15.28
C ALA A 67 18.89 -20.59 16.37
N ALA A 68 18.96 -21.16 17.57
CA ALA A 68 18.17 -20.74 18.72
C ALA A 68 18.52 -19.30 19.14
N VAL A 69 19.82 -18.99 19.27
CA VAL A 69 20.30 -17.65 19.60
C VAL A 69 19.89 -16.64 18.54
N PHE A 70 20.05 -16.97 17.25
CA PHE A 70 19.64 -16.10 16.16
C PHE A 70 18.13 -15.80 16.19
N ALA A 71 17.29 -16.82 16.34
CA ALA A 71 15.83 -16.68 16.41
C ALA A 71 15.38 -15.87 17.65
N PHE A 72 16.07 -16.04 18.78
CA PHE A 72 15.85 -15.24 19.98
C PHE A 72 16.17 -13.76 19.74
N LEU A 73 17.36 -13.46 19.22
CA LEU A 73 17.79 -12.08 18.96
C LEU A 73 16.93 -11.39 17.90
N ASP A 74 16.51 -12.11 16.85
CA ASP A 74 15.59 -11.58 15.82
C ASP A 74 14.23 -11.16 16.39
N SER A 75 13.76 -11.86 17.43
CA SER A 75 12.47 -11.55 18.08
C SER A 75 12.45 -10.17 18.75
N PHE A 76 13.63 -9.60 19.05
CA PHE A 76 13.77 -8.25 19.60
C PHE A 76 14.11 -7.19 18.54
N ARG A 77 14.49 -7.58 17.32
CA ARG A 77 14.77 -6.65 16.21
C ARG A 77 13.53 -5.99 15.64
N ARG A 78 12.36 -6.64 15.75
CA ARG A 78 11.09 -6.07 15.31
C ARG A 78 10.45 -5.31 16.48
N PRO A 79 10.34 -3.97 16.44
CA PRO A 79 9.58 -3.26 17.45
C PRO A 79 8.13 -3.73 17.39
N ALA A 80 7.62 -4.25 18.50
CA ALA A 80 6.18 -4.46 18.64
C ALA A 80 5.54 -3.07 18.60
N ARG A 81 4.73 -2.79 17.58
CA ARG A 81 3.89 -1.59 17.57
C ARG A 81 2.70 -1.90 18.48
N PRO A 82 2.52 -1.20 19.60
CA PRO A 82 1.32 -1.38 20.40
C PRO A 82 0.14 -0.83 19.60
N ASP A 83 -0.67 -1.70 19.01
CA ASP A 83 -1.85 -1.35 18.19
C ASP A 83 -3.05 -0.88 19.04
N VAL A 84 -2.79 -0.40 20.27
CA VAL A 84 -3.83 0.04 21.23
C VAL A 84 -4.65 1.21 20.68
N MET A 85 -4.08 2.00 19.78
CA MET A 85 -4.75 3.14 19.09
C MET A 85 -4.92 2.90 17.58
N GLY A 86 -4.82 1.65 17.13
CA GLY A 86 -4.91 1.25 15.72
C GLY A 86 -3.56 0.91 15.09
N SER A 87 -3.61 0.14 13.99
CA SER A 87 -2.46 -0.35 13.24
C SER A 87 -1.93 0.63 12.19
N ALA A 88 -2.45 1.86 12.16
CA ALA A 88 -2.08 2.88 11.20
C ALA A 88 -0.59 3.22 11.35
N ALA A 89 0.16 3.07 10.27
CA ALA A 89 1.57 3.39 10.25
C ALA A 89 1.99 3.96 8.89
N TRP A 90 3.05 4.76 8.91
CA TRP A 90 3.72 5.15 7.68
C TRP A 90 4.27 3.90 6.99
N ALA A 91 3.88 3.72 5.72
CA ALA A 91 4.39 2.65 4.89
C ALA A 91 5.87 2.92 4.55
N ASP A 92 6.68 1.86 4.58
CA ASP A 92 8.03 1.93 4.05
C ASP A 92 8.01 1.88 2.51
N ALA A 93 9.14 2.24 1.88
CA ALA A 93 9.24 2.29 0.42
C ALA A 93 8.91 0.93 -0.25
N ARG A 94 9.18 -0.20 0.42
CA ARG A 94 8.89 -1.53 -0.13
C ARG A 94 7.40 -1.82 -0.07
N GLY A 95 6.73 -1.47 1.04
CA GLY A 95 5.29 -1.60 1.20
C GLY A 95 4.53 -0.73 0.19
N VAL A 96 4.95 0.52 0.02
CA VAL A 96 4.38 1.40 -1.02
C VAL A 96 4.61 0.81 -2.41
N ALA A 97 5.80 0.28 -2.70
CA ALA A 97 6.09 -0.31 -4.00
C ALA A 97 5.26 -1.59 -4.28
N ALA A 98 5.08 -2.44 -3.27
CA ALA A 98 4.29 -3.66 -3.39
C ALA A 98 2.80 -3.37 -3.63
N GLU A 99 2.25 -2.34 -2.99
CA GLU A 99 0.81 -2.03 -3.01
C GLU A 99 0.41 -1.03 -4.11
N LEU A 100 1.23 0.00 -4.36
CA LEU A 100 0.85 1.14 -5.22
C LEU A 100 1.79 1.37 -6.40
N ALA A 101 3.05 0.92 -6.32
CA ALA A 101 4.00 1.02 -7.44
C ALA A 101 4.19 -0.32 -8.17
N ALA A 102 3.33 -1.31 -7.91
CA ALA A 102 3.48 -2.64 -8.48
C ALA A 102 3.50 -2.57 -10.01
N PRO A 103 4.39 -3.30 -10.71
CA PRO A 103 4.46 -3.27 -12.17
C PRO A 103 3.13 -3.58 -12.88
N ALA A 104 2.27 -4.38 -12.25
CA ALA A 104 0.91 -4.66 -12.72
C ALA A 104 0.03 -3.39 -12.74
N LEU A 105 0.02 -2.61 -11.64
CA LEU A 105 -0.70 -1.34 -11.56
C LEU A 105 -0.11 -0.27 -12.48
N ALA A 106 1.21 -0.28 -12.67
CA ALA A 106 1.87 0.63 -13.61
C ALA A 106 1.40 0.44 -15.06
N ARG A 107 1.04 -0.80 -15.43
CA ARG A 107 0.53 -1.18 -16.75
C ARG A 107 -0.98 -1.10 -16.85
N ASP A 108 -1.69 -1.08 -15.72
CA ASP A 108 -3.14 -1.00 -15.70
C ASP A 108 -3.59 0.44 -16.07
N PRO A 109 -4.21 0.64 -17.24
CA PRO A 109 -4.69 1.95 -17.63
C PRO A 109 -5.85 2.43 -16.74
N ALA A 110 -6.57 1.53 -16.07
CA ALA A 110 -7.65 1.86 -15.13
C ALA A 110 -7.13 2.26 -13.74
N ALA A 111 -5.83 2.20 -13.47
CA ALA A 111 -5.28 2.62 -12.19
C ALA A 111 -5.06 4.14 -12.15
N LEU A 112 -5.62 4.82 -11.15
CA LEU A 112 -5.47 6.26 -10.93
C LEU A 112 -4.09 6.59 -10.39
N LEU A 113 -3.41 7.59 -10.96
CA LEU A 113 -2.21 8.16 -10.38
C LEU A 113 -2.56 8.86 -9.07
N VAL A 114 -1.98 8.43 -7.95
CA VAL A 114 -2.21 9.02 -6.61
C VAL A 114 -1.01 9.81 -6.10
N GLY A 115 0.18 9.60 -6.67
CA GLY A 115 1.38 10.32 -6.28
C GLY A 115 2.64 9.75 -6.92
N ARG A 116 3.78 10.00 -6.28
CA ARG A 116 5.08 9.44 -6.64
C ARG A 116 5.80 8.93 -5.40
N ALA A 117 6.58 7.86 -5.56
CA ALA A 117 7.44 7.36 -4.52
C ALA A 117 8.43 8.45 -4.11
N ALA A 118 8.74 8.54 -2.81
CA ALA A 118 9.72 9.49 -2.27
C ALA A 118 11.18 9.04 -2.48
N ASP A 119 11.40 7.97 -3.24
CA ASP A 119 12.73 7.48 -3.55
C ASP A 119 13.39 8.30 -4.68
N ARG A 120 14.66 7.99 -4.97
CA ARG A 120 15.41 8.68 -6.04
C ARG A 120 14.84 8.44 -7.44
N ARG A 121 14.01 7.42 -7.63
CA ARG A 121 13.43 7.06 -8.93
C ARG A 121 12.12 7.79 -9.19
N GLY A 122 11.41 8.21 -8.14
CA GLY A 122 10.18 8.99 -8.25
C GLY A 122 9.07 8.25 -8.98
N GLU A 123 9.01 6.93 -8.78
CA GLU A 123 8.11 6.04 -9.50
C GLU A 123 6.64 6.44 -9.29
N PRO A 124 5.80 6.44 -10.34
CA PRO A 124 4.39 6.75 -10.22
C PRO A 124 3.68 5.76 -9.28
N LEU A 125 2.95 6.29 -8.31
CA LEU A 125 2.08 5.50 -7.44
C LEU A 125 0.68 5.49 -8.03
N ARG A 126 0.11 4.31 -8.22
CA ARG A 126 -1.21 4.11 -8.80
C ARG A 126 -2.12 3.30 -7.90
N TYR A 127 -3.41 3.58 -8.00
CA TYR A 127 -4.46 2.91 -7.25
C TYR A 127 -5.54 2.40 -8.20
N ALA A 128 -5.80 1.09 -8.18
CA ALA A 128 -6.86 0.42 -8.94
C ALA A 128 -7.94 -0.21 -8.04
N GLY A 129 -7.91 0.06 -6.73
CA GLY A 129 -8.87 -0.49 -5.81
C GLY A 129 -10.27 0.14 -5.94
N PRO A 130 -11.29 -0.48 -5.32
CA PRO A 130 -12.68 -0.05 -5.46
C PRO A 130 -13.06 1.16 -4.60
N ALA A 131 -12.19 1.60 -3.69
CA ALA A 131 -12.51 2.68 -2.76
C ALA A 131 -12.41 4.07 -3.42
N HIS A 132 -13.13 5.03 -2.85
CA HIS A 132 -13.01 6.43 -3.24
C HIS A 132 -11.72 7.05 -2.73
N LEU A 133 -11.18 8.00 -3.49
CA LEU A 133 -9.94 8.71 -3.14
C LEU A 133 -10.25 10.14 -2.72
N LEU A 134 -9.64 10.55 -1.61
CA LEU A 134 -9.69 11.93 -1.11
C LEU A 134 -8.27 12.51 -1.12
N THR A 135 -8.07 13.62 -1.84
CA THR A 135 -6.80 14.37 -1.82
C THR A 135 -6.97 15.63 -1.00
N VAL A 136 -6.32 15.67 0.16
CA VAL A 136 -6.26 16.86 1.02
C VAL A 136 -4.95 17.59 0.73
N ALA A 137 -5.03 18.78 0.14
CA ALA A 137 -3.85 19.57 -0.20
C ALA A 137 -4.13 21.08 -0.14
N PRO A 138 -3.23 21.90 0.44
CA PRO A 138 -3.36 23.36 0.49
C PRO A 138 -3.45 24.01 -0.90
N THR A 139 -3.79 25.31 -0.96
CA THR A 139 -3.68 26.06 -2.22
C THR A 139 -2.22 26.09 -2.69
N ARG A 140 -2.00 26.11 -4.01
CA ARG A 140 -0.66 26.11 -4.64
C ARG A 140 0.25 24.91 -4.32
N SER A 141 -0.29 23.84 -3.73
CA SER A 141 0.41 22.57 -3.48
C SER A 141 0.58 21.67 -4.73
N GLY A 142 -0.04 22.07 -5.85
CA GLY A 142 0.05 21.31 -7.09
C GLY A 142 -0.96 20.16 -7.25
N LYS A 143 -2.01 20.04 -6.42
CA LYS A 143 -3.04 18.98 -6.59
C LYS A 143 -3.62 18.86 -8.00
N GLY A 144 -3.76 20.01 -8.69
CA GLY A 144 -4.20 20.06 -10.08
C GLY A 144 -3.21 19.39 -11.03
N VAL A 145 -1.95 19.85 -11.03
CA VAL A 145 -0.91 19.37 -11.95
C VAL A 145 -0.31 18.01 -11.55
N GLY A 146 -0.35 17.64 -10.28
CA GLY A 146 0.27 16.42 -9.75
C GLY A 146 -0.63 15.19 -9.78
N THR A 147 -1.96 15.39 -9.70
CA THR A 147 -2.91 14.27 -9.58
C THR A 147 -4.09 14.42 -10.53
N VAL A 148 -4.80 15.55 -10.50
CA VAL A 148 -6.05 15.72 -11.27
C VAL A 148 -5.80 15.69 -12.78
N LEU A 149 -4.94 16.59 -13.27
CA LEU A 149 -4.67 16.74 -14.70
C LEU A 149 -4.00 15.50 -15.30
N PRO A 150 -2.98 14.86 -14.68
CA PRO A 150 -2.44 13.61 -15.18
C PRO A 150 -3.48 12.51 -15.34
N ASN A 151 -4.41 12.37 -14.38
CA ASN A 151 -5.50 11.39 -14.48
C ASN A 151 -6.49 11.74 -15.59
N LEU A 152 -6.85 13.02 -15.77
CA LEU A 152 -7.68 13.45 -16.89
C LEU A 152 -7.01 13.14 -18.25
N LEU A 153 -5.70 13.30 -18.36
CA LEU A 153 -4.97 13.06 -19.61
C LEU A 153 -4.77 11.57 -19.92
N ALA A 154 -4.67 10.72 -18.91
CA ALA A 154 -4.22 9.33 -19.10
C ALA A 154 -5.27 8.25 -18.84
N ALA A 155 -6.25 8.48 -17.95
CA ALA A 155 -7.19 7.42 -17.55
C ALA A 155 -8.26 7.20 -18.65
N PRO A 156 -8.33 6.02 -19.30
CA PRO A 156 -9.29 5.75 -20.37
C PRO A 156 -10.63 5.30 -19.79
N ARG A 157 -11.23 6.16 -18.96
CA ARG A 157 -12.57 5.97 -18.37
C ARG A 157 -13.42 7.22 -18.55
N PRO A 158 -14.75 7.15 -18.47
CA PRO A 158 -15.61 8.34 -18.38
C PRO A 158 -15.28 9.16 -17.13
N VAL A 159 -15.27 10.49 -17.25
CA VAL A 159 -14.96 11.40 -16.13
C VAL A 159 -15.91 12.59 -16.15
N ILE A 160 -16.52 12.86 -15.00
CA ILE A 160 -17.16 14.14 -14.71
C ILE A 160 -16.15 14.98 -13.93
N CYS A 161 -15.85 16.18 -14.40
CA CYS A 161 -14.88 17.07 -13.80
C CYS A 161 -15.55 18.40 -13.46
N VAL A 162 -15.65 18.72 -12.16
CA VAL A 162 -16.09 20.04 -11.69
C VAL A 162 -14.88 20.98 -11.73
N ASP A 163 -14.90 21.93 -12.67
CA ASP A 163 -13.78 22.83 -12.96
C ASP A 163 -14.25 24.30 -12.97
N PRO A 164 -14.44 24.92 -11.78
CA PRO A 164 -14.99 26.28 -11.68
C PRO A 164 -14.16 27.35 -12.41
N LYS A 165 -12.88 27.07 -12.69
CA LYS A 165 -11.96 27.98 -13.37
C LYS A 165 -11.77 27.68 -14.85
N GLY A 166 -12.29 26.56 -15.34
CA GLY A 166 -12.06 26.10 -16.71
C GLY A 166 -10.61 25.70 -17.02
N GLU A 167 -9.73 25.57 -16.02
CA GLU A 167 -8.31 25.27 -16.23
C GLU A 167 -8.09 23.84 -16.73
N ASN A 168 -8.80 22.88 -16.15
CA ASN A 168 -8.69 21.47 -16.51
C ASN A 168 -9.28 21.21 -17.89
N SER A 169 -10.46 21.75 -18.16
CA SER A 169 -11.15 21.62 -19.46
C SER A 169 -10.31 22.21 -20.59
N ARG A 170 -9.73 23.40 -20.39
CA ARG A 170 -8.85 24.06 -21.38
C ARG A 170 -7.64 23.22 -21.77
N ILE A 171 -7.06 22.48 -20.83
CA ILE A 171 -5.87 21.66 -21.08
C ILE A 171 -6.24 20.26 -21.57
N ALA A 172 -7.20 19.60 -20.91
CA ALA A 172 -7.44 18.18 -21.09
C ALA A 172 -8.49 17.84 -22.17
N ALA A 173 -9.37 18.77 -22.56
CA ALA A 173 -10.48 18.47 -23.47
C ALA A 173 -10.01 17.82 -24.79
N LYS A 174 -8.95 18.35 -25.41
CA LYS A 174 -8.40 17.78 -26.65
C LYS A 174 -7.85 16.37 -26.46
N ALA A 175 -7.14 16.11 -25.35
CA ALA A 175 -6.62 14.78 -25.06
C ALA A 175 -7.76 13.79 -24.77
N ARG A 176 -8.77 14.24 -24.03
CA ARG A 176 -9.95 13.45 -23.68
C ARG A 176 -10.78 13.01 -24.89
N ARG A 177 -10.82 13.80 -25.96
CA ARG A 177 -11.48 13.44 -27.23
C ARG A 177 -10.95 12.14 -27.85
N ARG A 178 -9.74 11.70 -27.46
CA ARG A 178 -9.17 10.40 -27.89
C ARG A 178 -9.84 9.20 -27.23
N PHE A 179 -10.49 9.39 -26.08
CA PHE A 179 -11.19 8.33 -25.34
C PHE A 179 -12.70 8.32 -25.60
N GLY A 180 -13.25 9.36 -26.22
CA GLY A 180 -14.67 9.48 -26.52
C GLY A 180 -15.14 10.94 -26.59
N PRO A 181 -16.47 11.16 -26.72
CA PRO A 181 -17.05 12.50 -26.73
C PRO A 181 -16.70 13.30 -25.47
N VAL A 182 -16.54 14.62 -25.65
CA VAL A 182 -16.26 15.55 -24.56
C VAL A 182 -17.25 16.70 -24.65
N TRP A 183 -18.04 16.87 -23.59
CA TRP A 183 -19.01 17.93 -23.43
C TRP A 183 -18.54 18.86 -22.31
N VAL A 184 -18.56 20.17 -22.56
CA VAL A 184 -18.16 21.19 -21.59
C VAL A 184 -19.36 22.09 -21.33
N LEU A 185 -19.97 21.96 -20.16
CA LEU A 185 -21.05 22.85 -19.71
C LEU A 185 -20.41 24.08 -19.07
N ASP A 186 -20.34 25.17 -19.85
CA ASP A 186 -19.66 26.40 -19.45
C ASP A 186 -20.47 27.63 -19.89
N PRO A 187 -21.51 28.00 -19.12
CA PRO A 187 -22.43 29.09 -19.48
C PRO A 187 -21.74 30.47 -19.49
N PHE A 188 -20.56 30.59 -18.91
CA PHE A 188 -19.81 31.85 -18.78
C PHE A 188 -18.58 31.91 -19.70
N GLY A 189 -18.30 30.86 -20.47
CA GLY A 189 -17.16 30.78 -21.38
C GLY A 189 -15.79 30.80 -20.68
N ALA A 190 -15.71 30.45 -19.40
CA ALA A 190 -14.47 30.50 -18.62
C ALA A 190 -13.38 29.55 -19.15
N SER A 191 -13.76 28.40 -19.70
CA SER A 191 -12.84 27.38 -20.25
C SER A 191 -12.22 27.78 -21.60
N GLY A 192 -12.92 28.59 -22.39
CA GLY A 192 -12.60 28.84 -23.81
C GLY A 192 -12.83 27.62 -24.72
N GLN A 193 -13.53 26.58 -24.24
CA GLN A 193 -13.99 25.46 -25.06
C GLN A 193 -15.38 25.76 -25.65
N PRO A 194 -15.77 25.12 -26.76
CA PRO A 194 -17.15 25.17 -27.23
C PRO A 194 -18.10 24.68 -26.13
N ALA A 195 -19.03 25.55 -25.72
CA ALA A 195 -20.02 25.22 -24.70
C ALA A 195 -21.04 24.22 -25.25
N ALA A 196 -21.28 23.16 -24.50
CA ALA A 196 -22.40 22.28 -24.69
C ALA A 196 -23.65 22.85 -23.99
N CYS A 197 -24.82 22.45 -24.46
CA CYS A 197 -26.09 22.77 -23.84
C CYS A 197 -26.64 21.53 -23.14
N TYR A 198 -27.22 21.72 -21.96
CA TYR A 198 -27.92 20.68 -21.23
C TYR A 198 -29.15 21.32 -20.59
N ASP A 199 -30.31 20.74 -20.89
CA ASP A 199 -31.57 21.10 -20.27
C ASP A 199 -32.00 19.93 -19.37
N PRO A 200 -31.90 20.07 -18.04
CA PRO A 200 -32.40 19.04 -17.13
C PRO A 200 -33.91 18.82 -17.26
N ALA A 201 -34.69 19.84 -17.64
CA ALA A 201 -36.14 19.73 -17.74
C ALA A 201 -36.57 18.84 -18.91
N ALA A 202 -35.74 18.74 -19.95
CA ALA A 202 -35.96 17.85 -21.08
C ALA A 202 -35.91 16.35 -20.71
N LEU A 203 -35.51 16.00 -19.48
CA LEU A 203 -35.56 14.61 -18.99
C LEU A 203 -36.96 14.17 -18.57
N PHE A 204 -37.87 15.11 -18.33
CA PHE A 204 -39.20 14.81 -17.79
C PHE A 204 -40.27 14.92 -18.87
N ASP A 205 -41.27 14.04 -18.80
CA ASP A 205 -42.48 14.18 -19.63
C ASP A 205 -43.40 15.22 -19.00
N PRO A 206 -43.64 16.37 -19.67
CA PRO A 206 -44.50 17.42 -19.13
C PRO A 206 -45.97 17.00 -18.99
N LEU A 207 -46.37 15.88 -19.62
CA LEU A 207 -47.71 15.32 -19.52
C LEU A 207 -47.81 14.18 -18.50
N SER A 208 -46.69 13.81 -17.86
CA SER A 208 -46.71 12.80 -16.79
C SER A 208 -47.54 13.33 -15.62
N PRO A 209 -48.59 12.62 -15.17
CA PRO A 209 -49.32 12.97 -13.96
C PRO A 209 -48.41 12.89 -12.71
N ASP A 210 -47.30 12.15 -12.80
CA ASP A 210 -46.33 11.95 -11.73
C ASP A 210 -45.11 12.88 -11.86
N LEU A 211 -45.14 13.87 -12.76
CA LEU A 211 -44.03 14.81 -13.01
C LEU A 211 -43.47 15.45 -11.72
N ALA A 212 -44.35 15.77 -10.78
CA ALA A 212 -43.95 16.38 -9.51
C ALA A 212 -43.11 15.42 -8.65
N ASP A 213 -43.44 14.13 -8.66
CA ASP A 213 -42.71 13.09 -7.93
C ASP A 213 -41.41 12.72 -8.67
N ASP A 214 -41.43 12.70 -10.00
CA ASP A 214 -40.26 12.44 -10.86
C ASP A 214 -39.15 13.51 -10.69
N ALA A 215 -39.52 14.74 -10.34
CA ALA A 215 -38.61 15.88 -10.21
C ALA A 215 -37.99 16.06 -8.81
N THR A 216 -38.37 15.24 -7.82
CA THR A 216 -37.90 15.29 -6.41
C THR A 216 -36.75 14.34 -6.11
#